data_AF-A0A929IM64-F1
#
_entry.id   AF-A0A929IM64-F1
#
_cell.length_a   1.000
_cell.length_b   1.000
_cell.length_c   1.000
_cell.angle_alpha   90.00
_cell.angle_beta   90.00
_cell.angle_gamma   90.00
#
_symmetry.space_group_name_H-M   'P 1'
#
loop_
_entity.id
_entity.type
_entity.pdbx_description
1 polymer ?
#
loop_
_entity_poly.entity_id
_entity_poly.type
_entity_poly.pdbx_seq_one_letter_code
_entity_poly.pdbx_strand_id
1 'polypeptide(L)'
;MEDGDKDRAWQIIENDVRPGAAWGPPINVLTDSAAFLLRAEFAGETRPDDLWRDVSQYASTFFANPGISFADAHAAIAHAMAGDDEALAKLRENPTSPAGDLVKTLTDVYAAFARFDWQTVIDSLIPIMATHERLGGSRAQRDLFEFTLVSALLKLGRGDEASRLLIMRRPIMANTNSIAGF
;
A
#
# COMPACT_ATOMS: atom_id res chain seq x y z
N MET A 1 27.07 6.28 3.22
CA MET A 1 26.71 5.48 2.02
C MET A 1 25.20 5.36 1.87
N GLU A 2 24.39 5.49 2.93
CA GLU A 2 22.91 5.45 2.86
C GLU A 2 22.27 6.66 2.15
N ASP A 3 22.81 7.88 2.32
CA ASP A 3 22.16 9.08 1.76
C ASP A 3 22.15 9.12 0.22
N GLY A 4 23.20 8.60 -0.43
CA GLY A 4 23.27 8.57 -1.90
C GLY A 4 22.35 7.54 -2.56
N ASP A 5 21.90 6.53 -1.82
CA ASP A 5 20.93 5.54 -2.29
C ASP A 5 19.49 6.07 -2.14
N LYS A 6 19.24 6.85 -1.07
CA LYS A 6 18.00 7.59 -0.86
C LYS A 6 17.77 8.65 -1.92
N ASP A 7 18.76 9.50 -2.19
CA ASP A 7 18.65 10.54 -3.22
C ASP A 7 18.39 9.95 -4.62
N ARG A 8 18.99 8.80 -4.90
CA ARG A 8 18.78 8.08 -6.17
C ARG A 8 17.39 7.43 -6.24
N ALA A 9 16.88 6.89 -5.13
CA ALA A 9 15.50 6.40 -5.07
C ALA A 9 14.49 7.53 -5.28
N TRP A 10 14.72 8.72 -4.68
CA TRP A 10 13.87 9.89 -4.89
C TRP A 10 13.95 10.45 -6.32
N GLN A 11 15.11 10.41 -6.97
CA GLN A 11 15.24 10.77 -8.39
C GLN A 11 14.48 9.83 -9.33
N ILE A 12 14.39 8.53 -9.02
CA ILE A 12 13.55 7.60 -9.77
C ILE A 12 12.05 7.96 -9.60
N ILE A 13 11.65 8.47 -8.44
CA ILE A 13 10.26 8.92 -8.21
C ILE A 13 9.91 10.08 -9.12
N GLU A 14 10.72 11.14 -9.10
CA GLU A 14 10.44 12.35 -9.85
C GLU A 14 10.40 12.09 -11.36
N ASN A 15 11.24 11.18 -11.86
CA ASN A 15 11.41 10.95 -13.29
C ASN A 15 10.57 9.80 -13.85
N ASP A 16 10.36 8.72 -13.09
CA ASP A 16 9.85 7.47 -13.65
C ASP A 16 8.53 6.99 -13.02
N VAL A 17 8.15 7.50 -11.84
CA VAL A 17 6.99 7.00 -11.09
C VAL A 17 5.92 8.08 -10.91
N ARG A 18 6.29 9.35 -10.72
CA ARG A 18 5.33 10.43 -10.49
C ARG A 18 4.29 10.51 -11.62
N PRO A 19 2.99 10.66 -11.29
CA PRO A 19 1.96 10.97 -12.29
C PRO A 19 2.36 12.17 -13.17
N GLY A 20 2.50 11.95 -14.47
CA GLY A 20 2.98 12.96 -15.44
C GLY A 20 4.42 12.76 -15.92
N ALA A 21 5.26 12.04 -15.16
CA ALA A 21 6.60 11.63 -15.55
C ALA A 21 6.65 10.14 -15.97
N ALA A 22 5.85 9.29 -15.31
CA ALA A 22 5.73 7.87 -15.63
C ALA A 22 5.07 7.60 -16.99
N TRP A 23 5.66 6.70 -17.78
CA TRP A 23 5.11 6.22 -19.06
C TRP A 23 4.53 4.81 -18.92
N GLY A 24 3.23 4.64 -19.21
CA GLY A 24 2.59 3.33 -19.19
C GLY A 24 1.05 3.40 -19.13
N PRO A 25 0.36 2.25 -19.12
CA PRO A 25 -1.09 2.20 -18.90
C PRO A 25 -1.46 2.90 -17.57
N PRO A 26 -2.58 3.65 -17.50
CA PRO A 26 -2.92 4.40 -16.29
C PRO A 26 -3.00 3.57 -15.02
N ILE A 27 -3.38 2.30 -15.14
CA ILE A 27 -3.46 1.39 -13.99
C ILE A 27 -2.08 1.15 -13.38
N ASN A 28 -1.04 0.99 -14.20
CA ASN A 28 0.32 0.78 -13.73
C ASN A 28 0.87 2.05 -13.07
N VAL A 29 0.61 3.22 -13.69
CA VAL A 29 1.03 4.51 -13.12
C VAL A 29 0.42 4.70 -11.72
N LEU A 30 -0.89 4.48 -11.57
CA LEU A 30 -1.54 4.58 -10.26
C LEU A 30 -0.97 3.56 -9.26
N THR A 31 -0.93 2.29 -9.65
CA THR A 31 -0.59 1.23 -8.70
C THR A 31 0.87 1.32 -8.27
N ASP A 32 1.80 1.55 -9.20
CA ASP A 32 3.22 1.63 -8.90
C ASP A 32 3.55 2.90 -8.11
N SER A 33 2.89 4.03 -8.39
CA SER A 33 3.04 5.26 -7.59
C SER A 33 2.62 5.08 -6.14
N ALA A 34 1.39 4.59 -5.92
CA ALA A 34 0.87 4.37 -4.56
C ALA A 34 1.72 3.34 -3.80
N ALA A 35 2.12 2.26 -4.50
CA ALA A 35 2.93 1.20 -3.93
C ALA A 35 4.35 1.66 -3.58
N PHE A 36 4.93 2.57 -4.37
CA PHE A 36 6.23 3.16 -4.09
C PHE A 36 6.15 4.05 -2.85
N LEU A 37 5.25 5.03 -2.84
CA LEU A 37 5.16 6.03 -1.76
C LEU A 37 4.88 5.37 -0.41
N LEU A 38 4.00 4.36 -0.40
CA LEU A 38 3.70 3.61 0.82
C LEU A 38 4.94 2.85 1.34
N ARG A 39 5.77 2.30 0.45
CA ARG A 39 7.05 1.65 0.85
C ARG A 39 8.08 2.65 1.35
N ALA A 40 8.14 3.85 0.79
CA ALA A 40 9.00 4.91 1.31
C ALA A 40 8.63 5.25 2.76
N GLU A 41 7.33 5.39 3.07
CA GLU A 41 6.87 5.58 4.45
C GLU A 41 7.20 4.38 5.35
N PHE A 42 7.08 3.14 4.86
CA PHE A 42 7.53 1.97 5.62
C PHE A 42 9.04 1.96 5.89
N ALA A 43 9.84 2.53 5.00
CA ALA A 43 11.28 2.70 5.18
C ALA A 43 11.65 3.85 6.13
N GLY A 44 10.67 4.56 6.67
CA GLY A 44 10.86 5.65 7.62
C GLY A 44 10.98 7.04 6.97
N GLU A 45 10.74 7.15 5.66
CA GLU A 45 10.66 8.46 5.01
C GLU A 45 9.41 9.21 5.51
N THR A 46 9.54 10.54 5.58
CA THR A 46 8.40 11.39 5.94
C THR A 46 7.39 11.39 4.80
N ARG A 47 6.09 11.39 5.14
CA ARG A 47 5.02 11.43 4.15
C ARG A 47 5.19 12.64 3.21
N PRO A 48 5.31 12.43 1.89
CA PRO A 48 5.36 13.52 0.92
C PRO A 48 3.94 13.92 0.52
N ASP A 49 3.30 14.80 1.30
CA ASP A 49 1.90 15.18 1.12
C ASP A 49 1.54 15.60 -0.31
N ASP A 50 2.41 16.38 -0.97
CA ASP A 50 2.15 16.85 -2.35
C ASP A 50 2.14 15.70 -3.37
N LEU A 51 3.01 14.70 -3.20
CA LEU A 51 3.02 13.54 -4.09
C LEU A 51 1.78 12.67 -3.87
N TRP A 52 1.32 12.51 -2.62
CA TRP A 52 0.07 11.81 -2.37
C TRP A 52 -1.14 12.52 -2.98
N ARG A 53 -1.18 13.85 -2.93
CA ARG A 53 -2.21 14.65 -3.62
C ARG A 53 -2.17 14.44 -5.13
N ASP A 54 -0.99 14.43 -5.75
CA ASP A 54 -0.83 14.15 -7.17
C ASP A 54 -1.38 12.77 -7.56
N VAL A 55 -1.05 11.72 -6.77
CA VAL A 55 -1.53 10.35 -7.03
C VAL A 55 -3.04 10.22 -6.78
N SER A 56 -3.57 10.88 -5.75
CA SER A 56 -5.01 10.95 -5.48
C SER A 56 -5.75 11.61 -6.65
N GLN A 57 -5.27 12.75 -7.13
CA GLN A 57 -5.85 13.45 -8.28
C GLN A 57 -5.78 12.60 -9.56
N TYR A 58 -4.67 11.88 -9.77
CA TYR A 58 -4.52 10.96 -10.89
C TYR A 58 -5.57 9.84 -10.82
N ALA A 59 -5.77 9.23 -9.64
CA ALA A 59 -6.81 8.24 -9.41
C ALA A 59 -8.20 8.80 -9.73
N SER A 60 -8.53 9.99 -9.24
CA SER A 60 -9.80 10.67 -9.51
C SER A 60 -10.01 10.99 -11.00
N THR A 61 -8.95 11.15 -11.77
CA THR A 61 -9.02 11.46 -13.22
C THR A 61 -9.22 10.20 -14.06
N PHE A 62 -8.41 9.17 -13.84
CA PHE A 62 -8.39 7.97 -14.69
C PHE A 62 -9.28 6.83 -14.17
N PHE A 63 -9.60 6.84 -12.88
CA PHE A 63 -10.38 5.82 -12.16
C PHE A 63 -11.52 6.45 -11.36
N ALA A 64 -12.12 7.52 -11.91
CA ALA A 64 -13.20 8.29 -11.27
C ALA A 64 -14.39 7.43 -10.81
N ASN A 65 -14.63 6.30 -11.48
CA ASN A 65 -15.68 5.35 -11.17
C ASN A 65 -15.02 4.02 -10.76
N PRO A 66 -15.33 3.50 -9.56
CA PRO A 66 -14.88 2.17 -9.15
C PRO A 66 -15.30 1.10 -10.17
N GLY A 67 -14.55 0.00 -10.22
CA GLY A 67 -14.88 -1.12 -11.12
C GLY A 67 -13.73 -2.07 -11.40
N ILE A 68 -12.50 -1.69 -11.06
CA ILE A 68 -11.32 -2.54 -11.20
C ILE A 68 -10.73 -2.72 -9.81
N SER A 69 -11.01 -3.86 -9.15
CA SER A 69 -10.65 -4.09 -7.74
C SER A 69 -9.21 -3.72 -7.41
N PHE A 70 -8.31 -4.00 -8.34
CA PHE A 70 -6.89 -3.71 -8.20
C PHE A 70 -6.58 -2.21 -8.19
N ALA A 71 -7.16 -1.47 -9.14
CA ALA A 71 -7.01 -0.02 -9.22
C ALA A 71 -7.73 0.66 -8.04
N ASP A 72 -8.94 0.20 -7.72
CA ASP A 72 -9.76 0.73 -6.63
C ASP A 72 -9.04 0.60 -5.27
N ALA A 73 -8.34 -0.51 -5.03
CA ALA A 73 -7.54 -0.70 -3.82
C ALA A 73 -6.36 0.27 -3.72
N HIS A 74 -5.69 0.58 -4.83
CA HIS A 74 -4.58 1.55 -4.86
C HIS A 74 -5.07 3.00 -4.82
N ALA A 75 -6.23 3.28 -5.43
CA ALA A 75 -6.93 4.54 -5.28
C ALA A 75 -7.30 4.80 -3.81
N ALA A 76 -7.83 3.79 -3.10
CA ALA A 76 -8.13 3.91 -1.67
C ALA A 76 -6.90 4.28 -0.83
N ILE A 77 -5.73 3.69 -1.13
CA ILE A 77 -4.45 4.10 -0.50
C ILE A 77 -4.18 5.57 -0.81
N ALA A 78 -4.19 5.96 -2.09
CA ALA A 78 -3.85 7.30 -2.51
C ALA A 78 -4.75 8.38 -1.87
N HIS A 79 -6.07 8.19 -1.91
CA HIS A 79 -7.03 9.12 -1.33
C HIS A 79 -6.87 9.23 0.19
N ALA A 80 -6.74 8.10 0.89
CA ALA A 80 -6.56 8.12 2.34
C ALA A 80 -5.27 8.85 2.76
N MET A 81 -4.16 8.58 2.06
CA MET A 81 -2.87 9.19 2.39
C MET A 81 -2.80 10.67 2.02
N ALA A 82 -3.57 11.09 1.00
CA ALA A 82 -3.73 12.49 0.61
C ALA A 82 -4.72 13.28 1.50
N GLY A 83 -5.50 12.61 2.35
CA GLY A 83 -6.57 13.22 3.15
C GLY A 83 -7.82 13.59 2.34
N ASP A 84 -8.04 12.92 1.21
CA ASP A 84 -9.22 13.11 0.35
C ASP A 84 -10.39 12.23 0.83
N ASP A 85 -11.03 12.65 1.92
CA ASP A 85 -12.13 11.92 2.56
C ASP A 85 -13.36 11.78 1.63
N GLU A 86 -13.56 12.71 0.70
CA GLU A 86 -14.69 12.67 -0.25
C GLU A 86 -14.49 11.55 -1.29
N ALA A 87 -13.31 11.50 -1.92
CA ALA A 87 -12.99 10.43 -2.87
C ALA A 87 -12.97 9.05 -2.19
N LEU A 88 -12.48 9.00 -0.95
CA LEU A 88 -12.45 7.79 -0.15
C LEU A 88 -13.87 7.30 0.21
N ALA A 89 -14.77 8.21 0.60
CA ALA A 89 -16.18 7.88 0.84
C ALA A 89 -16.87 7.34 -0.43
N LYS A 90 -16.60 7.94 -1.59
CA LYS A 90 -17.15 7.49 -2.88
C LYS A 90 -16.77 6.05 -3.21
N LEU A 91 -15.50 5.68 -3.01
CA LEU A 91 -15.01 4.30 -3.19
C LEU A 91 -15.67 3.32 -2.22
N ARG A 92 -15.88 3.75 -0.97
CA ARG A 92 -16.51 2.95 0.09
C ARG A 92 -17.98 2.65 -0.18
N GLU A 93 -18.72 3.60 -0.72
CA GLU A 93 -20.17 3.53 -0.90
C GLU A 93 -20.59 2.65 -2.10
N ASN A 94 -19.81 2.65 -3.19
CA ASN A 94 -20.19 1.98 -4.43
C ASN A 94 -19.06 1.11 -5.01
N PRO A 95 -18.62 0.05 -4.31
CA PRO A 95 -17.60 -0.82 -4.84
C PRO A 95 -18.24 -1.79 -5.85
N THR A 96 -18.27 -1.38 -7.11
CA THR A 96 -18.82 -2.13 -8.26
C THR A 96 -17.87 -3.21 -8.78
N SER A 97 -16.65 -3.25 -8.26
CA SER A 97 -15.62 -4.20 -8.68
C SER A 97 -15.84 -5.61 -8.13
N PRO A 98 -15.32 -6.66 -8.79
CA PRO A 98 -15.53 -8.06 -8.39
C PRO A 98 -15.11 -8.42 -6.95
N ALA A 99 -14.21 -7.64 -6.35
CA ALA A 99 -13.78 -7.78 -4.96
C ALA A 99 -14.12 -6.52 -4.14
N GLY A 100 -15.29 -5.96 -4.40
CA GLY A 100 -15.72 -4.70 -3.81
C GLY A 100 -15.81 -4.70 -2.28
N ASP A 101 -16.11 -5.85 -1.66
CA ASP A 101 -16.05 -6.07 -0.22
C ASP A 101 -14.63 -5.87 0.34
N LEU A 102 -13.61 -6.34 -0.38
CA LEU A 102 -12.21 -6.13 -0.01
C LEU A 102 -11.79 -4.68 -0.22
N VAL A 103 -12.21 -4.05 -1.32
CA VAL A 103 -11.94 -2.61 -1.58
C VAL A 103 -12.51 -1.75 -0.47
N LYS A 104 -13.76 -2.02 -0.05
CA LYS A 104 -14.40 -1.33 1.07
C LYS A 104 -13.61 -1.51 2.38
N THR A 105 -13.19 -2.74 2.67
CA THR A 105 -12.37 -3.01 3.87
C THR A 105 -11.04 -2.27 3.80
N LEU A 106 -10.37 -2.28 2.65
CA LEU A 106 -9.09 -1.58 2.46
C LEU A 106 -9.25 -0.06 2.56
N THR A 107 -10.38 0.47 2.10
CA THR A 107 -10.73 1.88 2.29
C THR A 107 -10.74 2.25 3.78
N ASP A 108 -11.42 1.45 4.60
CA ASP A 108 -11.46 1.67 6.06
C ASP A 108 -10.08 1.47 6.72
N VAL A 109 -9.31 0.46 6.27
CA VAL A 109 -7.93 0.20 6.74
C VAL A 109 -7.03 1.39 6.48
N TYR A 110 -6.98 1.92 5.26
CA TYR A 110 -6.07 3.00 4.93
C TYR A 110 -6.53 4.35 5.49
N ALA A 111 -7.83 4.55 5.70
CA ALA A 111 -8.32 5.68 6.49
C ALA A 111 -7.78 5.64 7.94
N ALA A 112 -7.81 4.46 8.57
CA ALA A 112 -7.25 4.27 9.91
C ALA A 112 -5.72 4.44 9.91
N PHE A 113 -5.03 3.91 8.90
CA PHE A 113 -3.59 4.05 8.72
C PHE A 113 -3.16 5.52 8.63
N ALA A 114 -3.87 6.31 7.80
CA ALA A 114 -3.59 7.74 7.62
C ALA A 114 -3.77 8.54 8.92
N ARG A 115 -4.64 8.09 9.83
CA ARG A 115 -4.87 8.69 11.17
C ARG A 115 -4.02 8.08 12.28
N PHE A 116 -3.09 7.19 11.95
CA PHE A 116 -2.25 6.47 12.92
C PHE A 116 -3.04 5.60 13.92
N ASP A 117 -4.24 5.16 13.54
CA ASP A 117 -5.04 4.22 14.32
C ASP A 117 -4.62 2.78 14.02
N TRP A 118 -3.46 2.40 14.57
CA TRP A 118 -2.81 1.13 14.29
C TRP A 118 -3.60 -0.09 14.73
N GLN A 119 -4.35 0.03 15.82
CA GLN A 119 -5.16 -1.08 16.32
C GLN A 119 -6.30 -1.39 15.35
N THR A 120 -7.00 -0.35 14.86
CA THR A 120 -8.04 -0.51 13.84
C THR A 120 -7.49 -1.05 12.53
N VAL A 121 -6.28 -0.63 12.12
CA VAL A 121 -5.60 -1.21 10.95
C VAL A 121 -5.42 -2.71 11.12
N ILE A 122 -4.90 -3.16 12.28
CA ILE A 122 -4.67 -4.58 12.56
C ILE A 122 -5.98 -5.36 12.53
N ASP A 123 -6.98 -4.89 13.28
CA ASP A 123 -8.26 -5.60 13.46
C ASP A 123 -9.04 -5.71 12.14
N SER A 124 -8.95 -4.70 11.27
CA SER A 124 -9.64 -4.68 9.99
C SER A 124 -8.88 -5.45 8.89
N LEU A 125 -7.55 -5.49 8.96
CA LEU A 125 -6.72 -6.09 7.90
C LEU A 125 -6.55 -7.61 8.08
N ILE A 126 -6.39 -8.10 9.32
CA ILE A 126 -6.23 -9.54 9.60
C ILE A 126 -7.29 -10.42 8.91
N PRO A 127 -8.61 -10.12 8.99
CA PRO A 127 -9.65 -10.98 8.44
C PRO A 127 -9.54 -11.20 6.92
N ILE A 128 -8.96 -10.25 6.19
CA ILE A 128 -8.87 -10.30 4.72
C ILE A 128 -7.52 -10.83 4.21
N MET A 129 -6.55 -11.09 5.10
CA MET A 129 -5.22 -11.58 4.74
C MET A 129 -5.21 -12.98 4.11
N ALA A 130 -6.33 -13.72 4.16
CA ALA A 130 -6.43 -15.05 3.54
C ALA A 130 -7.06 -15.02 2.13
N THR A 131 -7.62 -13.88 1.71
CA THR A 131 -8.45 -13.79 0.48
C THR A 131 -8.09 -12.59 -0.41
N HIS A 132 -7.02 -11.86 -0.07
CA HIS A 132 -6.62 -10.64 -0.78
C HIS A 132 -6.20 -10.87 -2.24
N GLU A 133 -5.94 -12.12 -2.66
CA GLU A 133 -5.70 -12.47 -4.06
C GLU A 133 -6.87 -12.14 -4.99
N ARG A 134 -8.10 -12.08 -4.46
CA ARG A 134 -9.31 -11.68 -5.20
C ARG A 134 -9.22 -10.26 -5.79
N LEU A 135 -8.35 -9.41 -5.25
CA LEU A 135 -8.09 -8.07 -5.79
C LEU A 135 -7.40 -8.12 -7.17
N GLY A 136 -6.74 -9.22 -7.51
CA GLY A 136 -5.94 -9.34 -8.74
C GLY A 136 -4.57 -8.66 -8.63
N GLY A 137 -3.91 -8.50 -9.78
CA GLY A 137 -2.61 -7.84 -9.91
C GLY A 137 -1.40 -8.71 -9.56
N SER A 138 -0.25 -8.08 -9.31
CA SER A 138 1.00 -8.78 -8.99
C SER A 138 1.11 -9.13 -7.50
N ARG A 139 1.88 -10.18 -7.17
CA ARG A 139 2.17 -10.53 -5.76
C ARG A 139 2.84 -9.37 -5.03
N ALA A 140 3.87 -8.78 -5.64
CA ALA A 140 4.62 -7.67 -5.06
C ALA A 140 3.71 -6.49 -4.66
N GLN A 141 2.70 -6.14 -5.46
CA GLN A 141 1.79 -5.05 -5.11
C GLN A 141 0.82 -5.44 -3.99
N ARG A 142 0.45 -6.73 -3.87
CA ARG A 142 -0.36 -7.21 -2.75
C ARG A 142 0.43 -7.38 -1.44
N ASP A 143 1.75 -7.56 -1.49
CA ASP A 143 2.61 -7.56 -0.29
C ASP A 143 2.51 -6.26 0.52
N LEU A 144 2.01 -5.17 -0.08
CA LEU A 144 1.71 -3.92 0.64
C LEU A 144 0.79 -4.14 1.84
N PHE A 145 -0.19 -5.05 1.72
CA PHE A 145 -1.11 -5.34 2.83
C PHE A 145 -0.39 -6.06 3.98
N GLU A 146 0.50 -7.00 3.65
CA GLU A 146 1.35 -7.65 4.65
C GLU A 146 2.26 -6.63 5.35
N PHE A 147 2.91 -5.75 4.59
CA PHE A 147 3.76 -4.71 5.16
C PHE A 147 2.98 -3.67 5.97
N THR A 148 1.74 -3.36 5.58
CA THR A 148 0.84 -2.50 6.36
C THR A 148 0.56 -3.12 7.72
N LEU A 149 0.23 -4.42 7.76
CA LEU A 149 -0.02 -5.15 9.00
C LEU A 149 1.23 -5.22 9.89
N VAL A 150 2.39 -5.53 9.29
CA VAL A 150 3.69 -5.53 10.00
C VAL A 150 4.00 -4.15 10.57
N SER A 151 3.84 -3.09 9.78
CA SER A 151 4.08 -1.71 10.22
C SER A 151 3.19 -1.34 11.39
N ALA A 152 1.89 -1.62 11.33
CA ALA A 152 0.96 -1.35 12.42
C ALA A 152 1.32 -2.11 13.72
N LEU A 153 1.71 -3.39 13.61
CA LEU A 153 2.19 -4.17 14.75
C LEU A 153 3.44 -3.55 15.38
N LEU A 154 4.42 -3.15 14.56
CA LEU A 154 5.65 -2.50 15.04
C LEU A 154 5.36 -1.16 15.72
N LYS A 155 4.42 -0.36 15.20
CA LYS A 155 4.02 0.92 15.80
C LYS A 155 3.33 0.76 17.16
N LEU A 156 2.76 -0.41 17.45
CA LEU A 156 2.23 -0.77 18.78
C LEU A 156 3.23 -1.56 19.66
N GLY A 157 4.49 -1.69 19.23
CA GLY A 157 5.51 -2.44 19.98
C GLY A 157 5.33 -3.97 19.95
N ARG A 158 4.50 -4.51 19.05
CA ARG A 158 4.19 -5.94 18.92
C ARG A 158 5.18 -6.66 17.99
N GLY A 159 6.49 -6.48 18.24
CA GLY A 159 7.58 -6.98 17.38
C GLY A 159 7.61 -8.49 17.20
N ASP A 160 7.27 -9.25 18.25
CA ASP A 160 7.21 -10.72 18.18
C ASP A 160 6.13 -11.21 17.20
N GLU A 161 4.98 -10.54 17.19
CA GLU A 161 3.88 -10.87 16.29
C GLU A 161 4.20 -10.51 14.84
N ALA A 162 4.81 -9.33 14.63
CA ALA A 162 5.31 -8.92 13.32
C ALA A 162 6.33 -9.94 12.77
N SER A 163 7.24 -10.43 13.62
CA SER A 163 8.24 -11.43 13.23
C SER A 163 7.61 -12.76 12.85
N ARG A 164 6.65 -13.25 13.65
CA ARG A 164 5.91 -14.50 13.34
C ARG A 164 5.15 -14.39 12.03
N LEU A 165 4.49 -13.25 11.77
CA LEU A 165 3.75 -12.99 10.53
C LEU A 165 4.66 -13.10 9.30
N LEU A 166 5.85 -12.46 9.35
CA LEU A 166 6.82 -12.52 8.26
C LEU A 166 7.31 -13.94 8.00
N ILE A 167 7.60 -14.72 9.06
CA ILE A 167 8.04 -16.12 8.92
C ILE A 167 6.95 -16.97 8.25
N MET A 168 5.70 -16.82 8.67
CA MET A 168 4.58 -17.61 8.12
C MET A 168 4.28 -17.28 6.66
N ARG A 169 4.43 -16.01 6.25
CA ARG A 169 4.12 -15.56 4.88
C ARG A 169 5.30 -15.66 3.92
N ARG A 170 6.53 -15.62 4.42
CA ARG A 170 7.77 -15.69 3.61
C ARG A 170 8.70 -16.82 4.06
N PRO A 171 8.25 -18.09 4.04
CA PRO A 171 9.04 -19.22 4.53
C PRO A 171 10.36 -19.44 3.76
N ILE A 172 10.46 -18.95 2.51
CA ILE A 172 11.65 -19.12 1.67
C ILE A 172 12.79 -18.15 2.08
N MET A 173 12.50 -17.00 2.70
CA MET A 173 13.53 -16.11 3.25
C MET A 173 13.95 -16.48 4.68
N ALA A 174 13.10 -17.24 5.41
CA ALA A 174 13.46 -17.80 6.71
C ALA A 174 14.47 -18.97 6.59
N ASN A 175 14.68 -19.52 5.38
CA ASN A 175 15.56 -20.65 5.11
C ASN A 175 16.89 -20.30 4.43
N THR A 176 17.23 -19.00 4.27
CA THR A 176 18.54 -18.59 3.73
C THR A 176 19.63 -18.44 4.79
N ASN A 177 19.31 -18.70 6.08
CA ASN A 177 20.29 -18.75 7.17
C ASN A 177 20.36 -20.14 7.83
N SER A 178 20.34 -21.19 7.02
CA SER A 178 20.83 -22.48 7.48
C SER A 178 22.00 -22.93 6.60
N ILE A 179 23.12 -23.23 7.25
CA ILE A 179 24.26 -24.03 6.81
C ILE A 179 25.39 -23.30 6.05
N ALA A 180 26.21 -22.55 6.80
CA ALA A 180 27.67 -22.58 6.76
C ALA A 180 28.13 -22.03 8.13
N GLY A 181 28.81 -22.75 9.02
CA GLY A 181 29.79 -23.81 8.86
C GLY A 181 31.02 -23.34 9.65
N PHE A 182 31.19 -23.92 10.85
CA PHE A 182 32.20 -23.66 11.90
C PHE A 182 32.00 -22.43 12.80
#